data_AF-A0A2D0NE50-F1
#
_entry.id   AF-A0A2D0NE50-F1
#
_cell.length_a   1.000
_cell.length_b   1.000
_cell.length_c   1.000
_cell.angle_alpha   90.00
_cell.angle_beta   90.00
_cell.angle_gamma   90.00
#
_symmetry.space_group_name_H-M   'P 1'
#
loop_
_entity.id
_entity.type
_entity.pdbx_description
1 polymer ?
#
loop_
_entity_poly.entity_id
_entity_poly.type
_entity_poly.pdbx_seq_one_letter_code
_entity_poly.pdbx_strand_id
1 'polypeptide(L)'
;MGTRYFQPKRTKLSLLIVLLLLSMVGTINNAYAQGSANNDAPRNTSVQEDINEFLGYEDLLFVRYVSLPYDTIMNTNMAAYFVDLGFLMLIFLPLIYLISDRINWLNRLGFILLCTLFLLLSVPSAYLNKEQLSVENAVAALETESSAYTFSDAPLVTLAYQLKKPFINLYTGLYETLSAISGPRDGITYVALFLFLVLFLVLLDQRIRHHDVATRTSIHFLVLYVFLWLLLSSGITWYGLLMIPLLFLFVVIGMTTSTGLPPLTRKILTGLLLGASGIWALVAFAYRFANYDTISPDKAKYTYMAAMAEYQVGRKDENNVFDRTFPQYRTALEYINLEDRSYIYRVGTLMPFFVSKNDRRVVSDNFLDFFRNLNQEFPNKQELARALGAYGFRYIIVDLNLAANDHTQEGSLRNKFEQFRSFLYQNPQLQLIATDRILRAADGSLRLAVFPEANMTVENRGWFAVYQIL
;
A
#
# COMPACT_ATOMS: atom_id res chain seq x y z
N MET A 1 37.29 -10.38 46.02
CA MET A 1 37.53 -10.99 44.69
C MET A 1 36.70 -10.23 43.66
N GLY A 2 37.34 -9.37 42.87
CA GLY A 2 36.65 -8.52 41.90
C GLY A 2 36.35 -9.27 40.61
N THR A 3 35.07 -9.44 40.30
CA THR A 3 34.59 -9.96 39.01
C THR A 3 34.74 -8.87 37.96
N ARG A 4 35.83 -8.93 37.18
CA ARG A 4 35.97 -8.16 35.94
C ARG A 4 34.90 -8.64 34.96
N TYR A 5 33.85 -7.83 34.78
CA TYR A 5 32.91 -8.01 33.68
C TYR A 5 33.68 -7.93 32.35
N PHE A 6 33.65 -9.04 31.63
CA PHE A 6 34.21 -9.17 30.29
C PHE A 6 33.48 -8.19 29.37
N GLN A 7 34.13 -7.09 28.97
CA GLN A 7 33.63 -6.28 27.86
C GLN A 7 33.98 -7.01 26.56
N PRO A 8 33.01 -7.61 25.83
CA PRO A 8 33.30 -8.13 24.52
C PRO A 8 33.80 -7.00 23.63
N LYS A 9 34.91 -7.24 22.90
CA LYS A 9 35.50 -6.28 21.95
C LYS A 9 34.45 -5.89 20.90
N ARG A 10 33.82 -4.73 21.10
CA ARG A 10 32.69 -4.16 20.33
C ARG A 10 32.95 -4.05 18.82
N THR A 11 34.21 -3.98 18.40
CA THR A 11 34.60 -3.89 16.99
C THR A 11 34.21 -5.12 16.16
N LYS A 12 34.12 -6.31 16.75
CA LYS A 12 33.79 -7.53 16.00
C LYS A 12 32.31 -7.65 15.63
N LEU A 13 31.41 -7.14 16.47
CA LEU A 13 29.96 -7.21 16.22
C LEU A 13 29.53 -6.21 15.14
N SER A 14 30.09 -4.99 15.17
CA SER A 14 29.85 -3.99 14.13
C SER A 14 30.35 -4.45 12.76
N LEU A 15 31.51 -5.11 12.70
CA LEU A 15 32.06 -5.68 11.46
C LEU A 15 31.16 -6.81 10.91
N LEU A 16 30.64 -7.68 11.79
CA LEU A 16 29.76 -8.78 11.39
C LEU A 16 28.43 -8.27 10.80
N ILE A 17 27.85 -7.23 11.41
CA ILE A 17 26.62 -6.58 10.90
C ILE A 17 26.88 -5.92 9.54
N VAL A 18 28.00 -5.22 9.39
CA VAL A 18 28.39 -4.61 8.10
C VAL A 18 28.61 -5.69 7.03
N LEU A 19 29.27 -6.80 7.35
CA LEU A 19 29.49 -7.91 6.42
C LEU A 19 28.18 -8.62 6.04
N LEU A 20 27.25 -8.82 6.98
CA LEU A 20 25.92 -9.36 6.70
C LEU A 20 25.13 -8.43 5.76
N LEU A 21 25.19 -7.12 5.99
CA LEU A 21 24.49 -6.15 5.14
C LEU A 21 25.12 -6.02 3.75
N LEU A 22 26.45 -6.07 3.64
CA LEU A 22 27.14 -6.12 2.34
C LEU A 22 26.82 -7.41 1.58
N SER A 23 26.65 -8.54 2.28
CA SER A 23 26.23 -9.80 1.65
C SER A 23 24.79 -9.74 1.15
N MET A 24 23.88 -9.08 1.90
CA MET A 24 22.49 -8.84 1.48
C MET A 24 22.42 -7.92 0.26
N VAL A 25 23.24 -6.86 0.23
CA VAL A 25 23.39 -5.96 -0.93
C VAL A 25 23.86 -6.72 -2.17
N GLY A 26 24.82 -7.64 -2.04
CA GLY A 26 25.29 -8.48 -3.15
C GLY A 26 24.20 -9.40 -3.70
N THR A 27 23.35 -9.97 -2.83
CA THR A 27 22.22 -10.80 -3.27
C THR A 27 21.09 -10.00 -3.92
N ILE A 28 20.78 -8.81 -3.41
CA ILE A 28 19.75 -7.93 -3.99
C ILE A 28 20.20 -7.43 -5.37
N ASN A 29 21.45 -6.96 -5.49
CA ASN A 29 21.97 -6.52 -6.78
C ASN A 29 22.07 -7.66 -7.79
N ASN A 30 22.32 -8.90 -7.38
CA ASN A 30 22.26 -10.04 -8.31
C ASN A 30 20.83 -10.45 -8.67
N ALA A 31 19.87 -10.32 -7.75
CA ALA A 31 18.45 -10.55 -8.05
C ALA A 31 17.89 -9.50 -9.05
N TYR A 32 18.33 -8.23 -8.94
CA TYR A 32 17.99 -7.17 -9.88
C TYR A 32 18.86 -7.17 -11.17
N ALA A 33 20.15 -7.51 -11.07
CA ALA A 33 21.06 -7.59 -12.23
C ALA A 33 20.86 -8.84 -13.10
N GLN A 34 20.11 -9.85 -12.62
CA GLN A 34 19.60 -10.92 -13.48
C GLN A 34 18.59 -10.42 -14.54
N GLY A 35 18.26 -9.12 -14.56
CA GLY A 35 17.51 -8.46 -15.63
C GLY A 35 18.33 -8.10 -16.89
N SER A 36 19.63 -8.39 -17.00
CA SER A 36 20.49 -7.79 -18.05
C SER A 36 21.12 -8.72 -19.11
N ALA A 37 20.56 -9.91 -19.40
CA ALA A 37 20.98 -10.66 -20.59
C ALA A 37 19.78 -11.16 -21.42
N ASN A 38 19.59 -10.58 -22.61
CA ASN A 38 18.69 -10.92 -23.73
C ASN A 38 17.35 -10.17 -23.86
N ASN A 39 17.22 -9.44 -24.97
CA ASN A 39 16.18 -8.47 -25.30
C ASN A 39 14.90 -9.04 -25.98
N ASP A 40 14.66 -10.36 -25.98
CA ASP A 40 13.66 -10.94 -26.91
C ASP A 40 12.46 -11.68 -26.26
N ALA A 41 12.05 -11.31 -25.04
CA ALA A 41 10.75 -11.75 -24.51
C ALA A 41 10.12 -10.68 -23.61
N PRO A 42 8.79 -10.49 -23.62
CA PRO A 42 8.12 -9.62 -22.66
C PRO A 42 8.23 -10.25 -21.26
N ARG A 43 9.12 -9.69 -20.44
CA ARG A 43 9.54 -10.17 -19.11
C ARG A 43 8.57 -9.80 -18.00
N ASN A 44 7.26 -9.84 -18.25
CA ASN A 44 6.24 -9.61 -17.22
C ASN A 44 5.92 -10.91 -16.50
N THR A 45 6.76 -11.25 -15.51
CA THR A 45 6.48 -12.36 -14.61
C THR A 45 5.66 -11.86 -13.42
N SER A 46 4.69 -12.65 -13.00
CA SER A 46 3.91 -12.47 -11.77
C SER A 46 4.78 -12.21 -10.54
N VAL A 47 5.96 -12.83 -10.48
CA VAL A 47 6.93 -12.61 -9.39
C VAL A 47 7.39 -11.15 -9.35
N GLN A 48 7.66 -10.55 -10.52
CA GLN A 48 8.02 -9.14 -10.59
C GLN A 48 6.84 -8.24 -10.26
N GLU A 49 5.63 -8.57 -10.73
CA GLU A 49 4.40 -7.83 -10.42
C GLU A 49 4.10 -7.85 -8.91
N ASP A 50 4.25 -9.00 -8.27
CA ASP A 50 4.06 -9.22 -6.83
C ASP A 50 5.11 -8.47 -6.00
N ILE A 51 6.40 -8.57 -6.38
CA ILE A 51 7.47 -7.82 -5.71
C ILE A 51 7.25 -6.31 -5.86
N ASN A 52 6.91 -5.84 -7.06
CA ASN A 52 6.70 -4.43 -7.35
C ASN A 52 5.44 -3.87 -6.68
N GLU A 53 4.44 -4.69 -6.35
CA GLU A 53 3.28 -4.27 -5.54
C GLU A 53 3.74 -3.63 -4.22
N PHE A 54 4.77 -4.22 -3.60
CA PHE A 54 5.37 -3.73 -2.36
C PHE A 54 6.47 -2.69 -2.63
N LEU A 55 7.35 -2.98 -3.60
CA LEU A 55 8.61 -2.27 -3.83
C LEU A 55 8.54 -1.12 -4.85
N GLY A 56 7.41 -0.95 -5.53
CA GLY A 56 7.12 0.19 -6.40
C GLY A 56 7.12 -0.13 -7.88
N TYR A 57 6.34 0.66 -8.62
CA TYR A 57 6.27 0.64 -10.08
C TYR A 57 6.92 1.90 -10.70
N GLU A 58 7.36 2.84 -9.87
CA GLU A 58 7.88 4.14 -10.27
C GLU A 58 9.28 4.04 -10.87
N ASP A 59 9.53 4.82 -11.94
CA ASP A 59 10.80 4.86 -12.64
C ASP A 59 11.98 5.31 -11.76
N LEU A 60 11.71 6.19 -10.79
CA LEU A 60 12.69 6.68 -9.81
C LEU A 60 12.38 6.15 -8.41
N LEU A 61 12.82 4.92 -8.11
CA LEU A 61 12.59 4.30 -6.80
C LEU A 61 13.14 5.16 -5.65
N PHE A 62 14.25 5.87 -5.85
CA PHE A 62 14.77 6.78 -4.82
C PHE A 62 13.75 7.87 -4.43
N VAL A 63 13.12 8.51 -5.42
CA VAL A 63 12.15 9.58 -5.17
C VAL A 63 10.93 9.01 -4.45
N ARG A 64 10.45 7.83 -4.87
CA ARG A 64 9.36 7.11 -4.21
C ARG A 64 9.59 6.95 -2.71
N TYR A 65 10.74 6.43 -2.29
CA TYR A 65 11.01 6.21 -0.87
C TYR A 65 11.14 7.51 -0.06
N VAL A 66 11.60 8.60 -0.70
CA VAL A 66 11.64 9.92 -0.07
C VAL A 66 10.24 10.52 0.03
N SER A 67 9.39 10.36 -0.99
CA SER A 67 8.03 10.89 -1.03
C SER A 67 7.02 10.09 -0.24
N LEU A 68 7.31 8.81 0.08
CA LEU A 68 6.36 7.89 0.70
C LEU A 68 5.62 8.45 1.93
N PRO A 69 6.26 9.15 2.89
CA PRO A 69 5.53 9.75 4.01
C PRO A 69 4.51 10.79 3.56
N TYR A 70 4.82 11.58 2.53
CA TYR A 70 3.88 12.53 1.93
C TYR A 70 2.79 11.82 1.14
N ASP A 71 3.14 10.81 0.34
CA ASP A 71 2.19 10.07 -0.50
C ASP A 71 1.14 9.35 0.36
N THR A 72 1.57 8.78 1.48
CA THR A 72 0.70 8.15 2.48
C THR A 72 -0.29 9.16 3.09
N ILE A 73 0.14 10.41 3.31
CA ILE A 73 -0.71 11.47 3.88
C ILE A 73 -1.71 11.99 2.85
N MET A 74 -1.29 12.06 1.59
CA MET A 74 -2.12 12.55 0.49
C MET A 74 -2.94 11.44 -0.17
N ASN A 75 -2.79 10.19 0.28
CA ASN A 75 -3.38 8.98 -0.30
C ASN A 75 -3.13 8.88 -1.82
N THR A 76 -1.92 9.23 -2.27
CA THR A 76 -1.52 9.18 -3.68
C THR A 76 -0.83 7.87 -4.06
N ASN A 77 -0.32 7.12 -3.08
CA ASN A 77 0.28 5.80 -3.29
C ASN A 77 -0.78 4.68 -3.42
N MET A 78 -1.82 4.71 -2.59
CA MET A 78 -2.95 3.79 -2.69
C MET A 78 -4.26 4.49 -2.37
N ALA A 79 -5.25 4.29 -3.24
CA ALA A 79 -6.62 4.73 -3.02
C ALA A 79 -7.29 3.83 -1.96
N ALA A 80 -6.98 4.04 -0.68
CA ALA A 80 -7.54 3.25 0.41
C ALA A 80 -8.53 4.05 1.26
N TYR A 81 -9.76 3.53 1.38
CA TYR A 81 -10.85 4.16 2.14
C TYR A 81 -10.81 3.85 3.66
N PHE A 82 -9.88 3.00 4.11
CA PHE A 82 -9.97 2.38 5.43
C PHE A 82 -9.13 3.05 6.51
N VAL A 83 -7.97 3.64 6.17
CA VAL A 83 -7.08 4.29 7.15
C VAL A 83 -6.43 5.53 6.52
N ASP A 84 -6.96 6.71 6.87
CA ASP A 84 -6.40 8.00 6.49
C ASP A 84 -5.62 8.59 7.66
N LEU A 85 -4.33 8.85 7.48
CA LEU A 85 -3.51 9.52 8.50
C LEU A 85 -3.76 11.02 8.53
N GLY A 86 -4.36 11.59 7.49
CA GLY A 86 -4.42 13.03 7.27
C GLY A 86 -3.06 13.68 7.51
N PHE A 87 -3.05 14.88 8.08
CA PHE A 87 -1.82 15.62 8.33
C PHE A 87 -1.05 15.16 9.60
N LEU A 88 -1.41 14.04 10.24
CA LEU A 88 -0.86 13.61 11.52
C LEU A 88 0.67 13.52 11.51
N MET A 89 1.27 12.92 10.47
CA MET A 89 2.72 12.80 10.36
C MET A 89 3.41 14.15 10.11
N LEU A 90 2.74 15.10 9.44
CA LEU A 90 3.27 16.46 9.21
C LEU A 90 3.27 17.32 10.48
N ILE A 91 2.38 17.08 11.45
CA ILE A 91 2.34 17.83 12.73
C ILE A 91 3.66 17.66 13.50
N PHE A 92 4.31 16.50 13.38
CA PHE A 92 5.53 16.22 14.13
C PHE A 92 6.78 16.91 13.56
N LEU A 93 6.81 17.24 12.27
CA LEU A 93 7.96 17.90 11.61
C LEU A 93 8.27 19.29 12.21
N PRO A 94 7.30 20.22 12.34
CA PRO A 94 7.51 21.51 13.01
C PRO A 94 7.81 21.37 14.50
N LEU A 95 7.24 20.36 15.18
CA LEU A 95 7.47 20.15 16.61
C LEU A 95 8.92 19.72 16.88
N ILE A 96 9.51 18.86 16.05
CA ILE A 96 10.92 18.49 16.14
C ILE A 96 11.82 19.74 16.03
N TYR A 97 11.47 20.67 15.15
CA TYR A 97 12.18 21.95 14.99
C TYR A 97 12.10 22.84 16.25
N LEU A 98 10.96 22.84 16.95
CA LEU A 98 10.72 23.66 18.14
C LEU A 98 11.28 23.07 19.44
N ILE A 99 11.56 21.77 19.50
CA ILE A 99 11.93 21.06 20.74
C ILE A 99 13.40 21.23 21.13
N SER A 100 14.29 21.70 20.24
CA SER A 100 15.73 21.67 20.49
C SER A 100 16.37 23.06 20.55
N ASP A 101 16.48 23.58 21.78
CA ASP A 101 17.20 24.82 22.13
C ASP A 101 18.71 24.80 21.75
N ARG A 102 19.24 23.62 21.40
CA ARG A 102 20.64 23.41 21.01
C ARG A 102 20.89 23.53 19.50
N ILE A 103 19.88 23.88 18.70
CA ILE A 103 20.02 24.02 17.24
C ILE A 103 20.46 25.45 16.91
N ASN A 104 21.73 25.61 16.53
CA ASN A 104 22.26 26.87 15.99
C ASN A 104 21.54 27.25 14.68
N TRP A 105 21.65 28.51 14.27
CA TRP A 105 20.94 29.01 13.08
C TRP A 105 21.30 28.25 11.78
N LEU A 106 22.53 27.72 11.68
CA LEU A 106 22.98 26.89 10.56
C LEU A 106 22.20 25.57 10.48
N ASN A 107 22.03 24.89 11.61
CA ASN A 107 21.25 23.64 11.66
C ASN A 107 19.77 23.92 11.39
N ARG A 108 19.24 25.10 11.79
CA ARG A 108 17.88 25.53 11.44
C ARG A 108 17.73 25.74 9.93
N LEU A 109 18.66 26.44 9.32
CA LEU A 109 18.70 26.62 7.87
C LEU A 109 18.81 25.27 7.14
N GLY A 110 19.69 24.38 7.62
CA GLY A 110 19.82 23.02 7.08
C GLY A 110 18.52 22.21 7.18
N PHE A 111 17.79 22.32 8.29
CA PHE A 111 16.48 21.68 8.44
C PHE A 111 15.44 22.26 7.47
N ILE A 112 15.37 23.58 7.33
CA ILE A 112 14.47 24.23 6.37
C ILE A 112 14.80 23.75 4.95
N LEU A 113 16.07 23.73 4.56
CA LEU A 113 16.51 23.23 3.26
C LEU A 113 16.14 21.76 3.06
N LEU A 114 16.27 20.91 4.09
CA LEU A 114 15.86 19.50 4.04
C LEU A 114 14.34 19.38 3.84
N CYS A 115 13.54 20.15 4.57
CA CYS A 115 12.08 20.16 4.39
C CYS A 115 11.68 20.67 3.00
N THR A 116 12.34 21.71 2.51
CA THR A 116 12.12 22.21 1.15
C THR A 116 12.49 21.17 0.11
N LEU A 117 13.62 20.47 0.27
CA LEU A 117 14.02 19.37 -0.62
C LEU A 117 13.02 18.22 -0.57
N PHE A 118 12.56 17.84 0.62
CA PHE A 118 11.52 16.83 0.80
C PHE A 118 10.24 17.21 0.05
N LEU A 119 9.75 18.45 0.20
CA LEU A 119 8.56 18.93 -0.51
C LEU A 119 8.78 19.01 -2.02
N LEU A 120 9.98 19.42 -2.45
CA LEU A 120 10.37 19.51 -3.85
C LEU A 120 10.36 18.16 -4.56
N LEU A 121 10.69 17.08 -3.85
CA LEU A 121 10.61 15.72 -4.38
C LEU A 121 9.19 15.15 -4.22
N SER A 122 8.54 15.38 -3.09
CA SER A 122 7.28 14.74 -2.74
C SER A 122 6.07 15.30 -3.46
N VAL A 123 5.95 16.63 -3.57
CA VAL A 123 4.78 17.28 -4.19
C VAL A 123 4.64 16.88 -5.67
N PRO A 124 5.72 16.94 -6.49
CA PRO A 124 5.66 16.50 -7.88
C PRO A 124 5.47 14.99 -8.01
N SER A 125 6.17 14.17 -7.21
CA SER A 125 6.00 12.71 -7.20
C SER A 125 4.54 12.31 -6.97
N ALA A 126 3.92 12.86 -5.93
CA ALA A 126 2.52 12.62 -5.59
C ALA A 126 1.55 13.04 -6.71
N TYR A 127 1.81 14.18 -7.35
CA TYR A 127 1.00 14.68 -8.46
C TYR A 127 1.12 13.78 -9.70
N LEU A 128 2.34 13.41 -10.09
CA LEU A 128 2.62 12.54 -11.23
C LEU A 128 1.97 11.17 -11.06
N ASN A 129 2.10 10.58 -9.87
CA ASN A 129 1.53 9.26 -9.57
C ASN A 129 0.00 9.32 -9.61
N LYS A 130 -0.60 10.31 -8.92
CA LYS A 130 -2.05 10.46 -8.85
C LYS A 130 -2.69 10.64 -10.24
N GLU A 131 -2.12 11.50 -11.06
CA GLU A 131 -2.66 11.81 -12.39
C GLU A 131 -2.13 10.86 -13.49
N GLN A 132 -1.28 9.89 -13.13
CA GLN A 132 -0.63 8.94 -14.05
C GLN A 132 0.09 9.64 -15.22
N LEU A 133 0.80 10.73 -14.90
CA LEU A 133 1.47 11.58 -15.88
C LEU A 133 2.97 11.27 -15.96
N SER A 134 3.52 11.42 -17.17
CA SER A 134 4.97 11.51 -17.34
C SER A 134 5.47 12.91 -16.94
N VAL A 135 6.75 13.01 -16.58
CA VAL A 135 7.36 14.26 -16.09
C VAL A 135 7.30 15.37 -17.15
N GLU A 136 7.42 15.01 -18.42
CA GLU A 136 7.38 15.96 -19.55
C GLU A 136 6.02 16.63 -19.68
N ASN A 137 4.95 15.90 -19.32
CA ASN A 137 3.57 16.37 -19.44
C ASN A 137 3.06 17.10 -18.19
N ALA A 138 3.79 17.02 -17.07
CA ALA A 138 3.35 17.48 -15.76
C ALA A 138 2.98 18.97 -15.73
N VAL A 139 3.83 19.82 -16.33
CA VAL A 139 3.63 21.27 -16.37
C VAL A 139 2.42 21.63 -17.20
N ALA A 140 2.29 21.02 -18.39
CA ALA A 140 1.17 21.29 -19.31
C ALA A 140 -0.17 20.84 -18.72
N ALA A 141 -0.20 19.69 -18.05
CA ALA A 141 -1.38 19.20 -17.35
C ALA A 141 -1.79 20.16 -16.22
N LEU A 142 -0.82 20.62 -15.41
CA LEU A 142 -1.09 21.53 -14.29
C LEU A 142 -1.66 22.88 -14.76
N GLU A 143 -1.14 23.45 -15.85
CA GLU A 143 -1.72 24.67 -16.43
C GLU A 143 -3.16 24.45 -16.90
N THR A 144 -3.40 23.31 -17.55
CA THR A 144 -4.74 22.95 -18.04
C THR A 144 -5.72 22.85 -16.87
N GLU A 145 -5.38 22.11 -15.82
CA GLU A 145 -6.18 21.98 -14.61
C GLU A 145 -6.36 23.31 -13.87
N SER A 146 -5.29 24.10 -13.73
CA SER A 146 -5.35 25.39 -13.04
C SER A 146 -6.25 26.39 -13.78
N SER A 147 -6.37 26.28 -15.10
CA SER A 147 -7.22 27.17 -15.91
C SER A 147 -8.72 26.86 -15.75
N ALA A 148 -9.06 25.65 -15.28
CA ALA A 148 -10.44 25.23 -15.07
C ALA A 148 -11.09 25.88 -13.83
N TYR A 149 -10.30 26.49 -12.94
CA TYR A 149 -10.76 27.08 -11.70
C TYR A 149 -10.35 28.55 -11.58
N THR A 150 -11.31 29.40 -11.24
CA THR A 150 -11.02 30.78 -10.84
C THR A 150 -10.88 30.86 -9.32
N PHE A 151 -10.11 31.85 -8.83
CA PHE A 151 -9.97 32.08 -7.39
C PHE A 151 -11.31 32.41 -6.71
N SER A 152 -12.26 33.00 -7.43
CA SER A 152 -13.60 33.28 -6.90
C SER A 152 -14.44 32.02 -6.71
N ASP A 153 -14.29 31.02 -7.59
CA ASP A 153 -15.12 29.81 -7.54
C ASP A 153 -14.53 28.76 -6.58
N ALA A 154 -13.19 28.62 -6.57
CA ALA A 154 -12.51 27.61 -5.79
C ALA A 154 -11.15 28.12 -5.24
N PRO A 155 -11.16 29.07 -4.28
CA PRO A 155 -9.95 29.76 -3.82
C PRO A 155 -8.87 28.82 -3.30
N LEU A 156 -9.26 27.77 -2.56
CA LEU A 156 -8.33 26.78 -2.01
C LEU A 156 -7.70 25.89 -3.11
N VAL A 157 -8.47 25.56 -4.14
CA VAL A 157 -7.98 24.76 -5.28
C VAL A 157 -6.99 25.59 -6.11
N THR A 158 -7.34 26.83 -6.43
CA THR A 158 -6.45 27.76 -7.13
C THR A 158 -5.15 27.98 -6.35
N LEU A 159 -5.24 28.19 -5.03
CA LEU A 159 -4.05 28.35 -4.17
C LEU A 159 -3.19 27.09 -4.19
N ALA A 160 -3.79 25.90 -4.11
CA ALA A 160 -3.05 24.65 -4.16
C ALA A 160 -2.28 24.50 -5.48
N TYR A 161 -2.89 24.81 -6.63
CA TYR A 161 -2.19 24.76 -7.92
C TYR A 161 -1.05 25.79 -8.01
N GLN A 162 -1.27 27.02 -7.55
CA GLN A 162 -0.22 28.04 -7.51
C GLN A 162 0.98 27.63 -6.65
N LEU A 163 0.73 26.95 -5.53
CA LEU A 163 1.78 26.43 -4.66
C LEU A 163 2.51 25.22 -5.27
N LYS A 164 1.82 24.36 -6.03
CA LYS A 164 2.42 23.18 -6.69
C LYS A 164 3.34 23.54 -7.87
N LYS A 165 2.95 24.54 -8.66
CA LYS A 165 3.65 24.96 -9.89
C LYS A 165 5.17 25.15 -9.74
N PRO A 166 5.69 25.90 -8.75
CA PRO A 166 7.14 26.05 -8.59
C PRO A 166 7.85 24.72 -8.29
N PHE A 167 7.24 23.81 -7.52
CA PHE A 167 7.83 22.51 -7.22
C PHE A 167 7.91 21.63 -8.47
N ILE A 168 6.84 21.57 -9.27
CA ILE A 168 6.81 20.77 -10.50
C ILE A 168 7.86 21.30 -11.49
N ASN A 169 7.93 22.62 -11.70
CA ASN A 169 8.91 23.22 -12.60
C ASN A 169 10.38 22.99 -12.18
N LEU A 170 10.66 22.98 -10.87
CA LEU A 170 12.01 22.70 -10.39
C LEU A 170 12.34 21.22 -10.45
N TYR A 171 11.35 20.36 -10.23
CA TYR A 171 11.51 18.91 -10.26
C TYR A 171 11.82 18.38 -11.67
N THR A 172 11.23 18.94 -12.72
CA THR A 172 11.55 18.53 -14.10
C THR A 172 13.04 18.65 -14.41
N GLY A 173 13.70 19.72 -13.97
CA GLY A 173 15.15 19.89 -14.11
C GLY A 173 15.97 18.93 -13.24
N LEU A 174 15.48 18.58 -12.05
CA LEU A 174 16.14 17.60 -11.18
C LEU A 174 15.96 16.16 -11.67
N TYR A 175 14.84 15.87 -12.33
CA TYR A 175 14.48 14.53 -12.79
C TYR A 175 15.55 13.92 -13.69
N GLU A 176 16.09 14.69 -14.64
CA GLU A 176 17.17 14.24 -15.53
C GLU A 176 18.44 13.84 -14.77
N THR A 177 18.76 14.57 -13.69
CA THR A 177 19.93 14.25 -12.86
C THR A 177 19.67 13.01 -12.00
N LEU A 178 18.46 12.87 -11.48
CA LEU A 178 18.07 11.73 -10.64
C LEU A 178 17.92 10.45 -11.45
N SER A 179 17.39 10.52 -12.67
CA SER A 179 17.22 9.37 -13.57
C SER A 179 18.55 8.77 -14.03
N ALA A 180 19.61 9.58 -14.10
CA ALA A 180 20.96 9.10 -14.32
C ALA A 180 21.51 8.23 -13.17
N ILE A 181 20.96 8.38 -11.96
CA ILE A 181 21.41 7.67 -10.74
C ILE A 181 20.48 6.49 -10.40
N SER A 182 19.16 6.72 -10.44
CA SER A 182 18.10 5.80 -10.00
C SER A 182 17.06 5.66 -11.11
N GLY A 183 17.48 5.17 -12.29
CA GLY A 183 16.57 4.94 -13.44
C GLY A 183 16.00 3.51 -13.49
N PRO A 184 15.48 3.05 -14.65
CA PRO A 184 14.83 1.75 -14.81
C PRO A 184 15.68 0.50 -14.48
N ARG A 185 16.98 0.67 -14.20
CA ARG A 185 17.92 -0.37 -13.78
C ARG A 185 18.49 -0.08 -12.40
N ASP A 186 17.66 0.42 -11.49
CA ASP A 186 18.09 0.89 -10.18
C ASP A 186 18.66 -0.25 -9.31
N GLY A 187 19.99 -0.34 -9.26
CA GLY A 187 20.73 -1.21 -8.34
C GLY A 187 21.37 -0.44 -7.16
N ILE A 188 21.02 0.83 -6.98
CA ILE A 188 21.70 1.72 -6.03
C ILE A 188 20.77 2.10 -4.87
N THR A 189 19.47 2.32 -5.12
CA THR A 189 18.55 2.84 -4.11
C THR A 189 18.48 1.96 -2.87
N TYR A 190 18.30 0.64 -3.02
CA TYR A 190 18.27 -0.26 -1.87
C TYR A 190 19.58 -0.25 -1.09
N VAL A 191 20.72 -0.27 -1.79
CA VAL A 191 22.05 -0.18 -1.17
C VAL A 191 22.19 1.11 -0.38
N ALA A 192 21.78 2.24 -0.97
CA ALA A 192 21.81 3.54 -0.33
C ALA A 192 20.89 3.58 0.90
N LEU A 193 19.67 3.04 0.83
CA LEU A 193 18.73 2.98 1.94
C LEU A 193 19.26 2.14 3.11
N PHE A 194 19.83 0.96 2.84
CA PHE A 194 20.42 0.12 3.89
C PHE A 194 21.68 0.76 4.50
N LEU A 195 22.55 1.38 3.69
CA LEU A 195 23.70 2.13 4.20
C LEU A 195 23.25 3.32 5.05
N PHE A 196 22.20 4.02 4.62
CA PHE A 196 21.59 5.11 5.38
C PHE A 196 21.03 4.61 6.71
N LEU A 197 20.32 3.47 6.74
CA LEU A 197 19.84 2.86 7.97
C LEU A 197 20.99 2.56 8.93
N VAL A 198 22.08 1.94 8.46
CA VAL A 198 23.24 1.63 9.31
C VAL A 198 23.84 2.90 9.89
N LEU A 199 24.10 3.90 9.04
CA LEU A 199 24.64 5.18 9.47
C LEU A 199 23.71 5.83 10.51
N PHE A 200 22.41 5.84 10.24
CA PHE A 200 21.40 6.37 11.14
C PHE A 200 21.39 5.65 12.48
N LEU A 201 21.41 4.31 12.50
CA LEU A 201 21.45 3.52 13.74
C LEU A 201 22.74 3.79 14.54
N VAL A 202 23.89 3.93 13.88
CA VAL A 202 25.16 4.26 14.54
C VAL A 202 25.10 5.65 15.19
N LEU A 203 24.63 6.66 14.45
CA LEU A 203 24.50 8.03 14.96
C LEU A 203 23.45 8.11 16.07
N LEU A 204 22.34 7.39 15.93
CA LEU A 204 21.29 7.29 16.92
C LEU A 204 21.81 6.66 18.21
N ASP A 205 22.51 5.53 18.14
CA ASP A 205 23.07 4.84 19.31
C ASP A 205 24.01 5.76 20.10
N GLN A 206 24.86 6.53 19.40
CA GLN A 206 25.73 7.52 20.03
C GLN A 206 24.93 8.57 20.82
N ARG A 207 23.76 8.97 20.31
CA ARG A 207 22.89 9.96 20.96
C ARG A 207 22.13 9.38 22.14
N ILE A 208 21.66 8.14 22.05
CA ILE A 208 20.84 7.49 23.08
C ILE A 208 21.64 6.63 24.07
N ARG A 209 22.98 6.60 23.97
CA ARG A 209 23.88 5.80 24.81
C ARG A 209 23.73 5.96 26.32
N HIS A 210 23.14 7.08 26.75
CA HIS A 210 22.95 7.42 28.15
C HIS A 210 21.65 6.84 28.74
N HIS A 211 20.76 6.34 27.89
CA HIS A 211 19.56 5.61 28.32
C HIS A 211 19.90 4.16 28.65
N ASP A 212 19.03 3.53 29.43
CA ASP A 212 19.11 2.12 29.78
C ASP A 212 18.91 1.22 28.55
N VAL A 213 19.25 -0.07 28.70
CA VAL A 213 19.23 -1.04 27.60
C VAL A 213 17.83 -1.22 27.05
N ALA A 214 16.79 -1.26 27.88
CA ALA A 214 15.42 -1.49 27.41
C ALA A 214 14.94 -0.33 26.53
N THR A 215 15.10 0.91 26.99
CA THR A 215 14.78 2.10 26.19
C THR A 215 15.52 2.14 24.87
N ARG A 216 16.84 1.86 24.89
CA ARG A 216 17.64 1.81 23.66
C ARG A 216 17.14 0.75 22.70
N THR A 217 16.86 -0.46 23.17
CA THR A 217 16.34 -1.55 22.33
C THR A 217 14.99 -1.17 21.71
N SER A 218 14.07 -0.57 22.47
CA SER A 218 12.78 -0.11 21.96
C SER A 218 12.92 0.95 20.87
N ILE A 219 13.86 1.89 21.02
CA ILE A 219 14.15 2.91 20.00
C ILE A 219 14.69 2.26 18.72
N HIS A 220 15.68 1.35 18.83
CA HIS A 220 16.22 0.64 17.66
C HIS A 220 15.15 -0.21 16.97
N PHE A 221 14.29 -0.88 17.74
CA PHE A 221 13.18 -1.66 17.21
C PHE A 221 12.20 -0.78 16.43
N LEU A 222 11.81 0.39 16.97
CA LEU A 222 10.92 1.31 16.26
C LEU A 222 11.55 1.77 14.94
N VAL A 223 12.84 2.13 14.94
CA VAL A 223 13.53 2.58 13.73
C VAL A 223 13.59 1.47 12.68
N LEU A 224 13.90 0.24 13.10
CA LEU A 224 13.91 -0.92 12.20
C LEU A 224 12.50 -1.18 11.65
N TYR A 225 11.48 -1.12 12.49
CA TYR A 225 10.08 -1.31 12.07
C TYR A 225 9.62 -0.24 11.07
N VAL A 226 9.91 1.04 11.34
CA VAL A 226 9.62 2.15 10.41
C VAL A 226 10.37 1.97 9.10
N PHE A 227 11.63 1.54 9.14
CA PHE A 227 12.40 1.27 7.94
C PHE A 227 11.83 0.12 7.10
N LEU A 228 11.46 -0.99 7.75
CA LEU A 228 10.83 -2.13 7.08
C LEU A 228 9.46 -1.76 6.51
N TRP A 229 8.69 -0.94 7.23
CA TRP A 229 7.44 -0.39 6.71
C TRP A 229 7.71 0.46 5.47
N LEU A 230 8.68 1.40 5.53
CA LEU A 230 9.03 2.24 4.38
C LEU A 230 9.45 1.40 3.17
N LEU A 231 10.17 0.30 3.39
CA LEU A 231 10.66 -0.56 2.32
C LEU A 231 9.59 -1.48 1.73
N LEU A 232 8.79 -2.14 2.57
CA LEU A 232 7.96 -3.29 2.18
C LEU A 232 6.46 -2.99 2.15
N SER A 233 6.01 -1.83 2.62
CA SER A 233 4.58 -1.55 2.73
C SER A 233 3.97 -0.88 1.52
N SER A 234 4.77 -0.40 0.55
CA SER A 234 4.25 0.50 -0.50
C SER A 234 3.52 1.75 0.07
N GLY A 235 3.83 2.13 1.33
CA GLY A 235 3.15 3.21 2.04
C GLY A 235 1.74 2.85 2.51
N ILE A 236 1.39 1.56 2.55
CA ILE A 236 0.13 1.07 3.10
C ILE A 236 0.11 1.33 4.61
N THR A 237 -0.72 2.29 5.02
CA THR A 237 -0.80 2.76 6.41
C THR A 237 -1.07 1.64 7.41
N TRP A 238 -1.96 0.68 7.10
CA TRP A 238 -2.36 -0.33 8.09
C TRP A 238 -1.23 -1.34 8.41
N TYR A 239 -0.25 -1.50 7.53
CA TYR A 239 0.95 -2.29 7.84
C TYR A 239 1.87 -1.59 8.85
N GLY A 240 1.71 -0.28 9.02
CA GLY A 240 2.48 0.58 9.91
C GLY A 240 1.73 0.97 11.19
N LEU A 241 0.60 0.33 11.52
CA LEU A 241 -0.24 0.76 12.67
C LEU A 241 0.50 0.85 13.99
N LEU A 242 1.52 0.02 14.20
CA LEU A 242 2.32 0.05 15.43
C LEU A 242 3.19 1.32 15.54
N MET A 243 3.50 2.00 14.41
CA MET A 243 4.26 3.25 14.41
C MET A 243 3.52 4.35 15.17
N ILE A 244 2.20 4.46 14.98
CA ILE A 244 1.38 5.53 15.56
C ILE A 244 1.46 5.54 17.09
N PRO A 245 1.07 4.48 17.82
CA PRO A 245 1.12 4.49 19.28
C PRO A 245 2.55 4.59 19.80
N LEU A 246 3.54 4.02 19.11
CA LEU A 246 4.94 4.12 19.52
C LEU A 246 5.49 5.55 19.38
N LEU A 247 5.21 6.23 18.26
CA LEU A 247 5.62 7.63 18.07
C LEU A 247 4.98 8.54 19.11
N PHE A 248 3.68 8.37 19.38
CA PHE A 248 3.00 9.10 20.46
C PHE A 248 3.65 8.83 21.82
N LEU A 249 3.93 7.57 22.14
CA LEU A 249 4.58 7.20 23.39
C LEU A 249 5.97 7.86 23.51
N PHE A 250 6.80 7.82 22.47
CA PHE A 250 8.12 8.43 22.49
C PHE A 250 8.09 9.95 22.59
N VAL A 251 7.12 10.60 21.95
CA VAL A 251 6.92 12.05 22.08
C VAL A 251 6.53 12.39 23.52
N VAL A 252 5.58 11.66 24.12
CA VAL A 252 5.16 11.88 25.51
C VAL A 252 6.31 11.63 26.50
N ILE A 253 7.06 10.53 26.32
CA ILE A 253 8.26 10.24 27.11
C ILE A 253 9.26 11.40 26.95
N GLY A 254 9.59 11.78 25.73
CA GLY A 254 10.53 12.86 25.44
C GLY A 254 10.14 14.18 26.11
N MET A 255 8.86 14.54 26.10
CA MET A 255 8.36 15.76 26.76
C MET A 255 8.38 15.68 28.29
N THR A 256 8.07 14.51 28.86
CA THR A 256 8.01 14.32 30.32
C THR A 256 9.39 14.17 30.96
N THR A 257 10.34 13.56 30.24
CA THR A 257 11.70 13.32 30.74
C THR A 257 12.70 14.42 30.35
N SER A 258 12.35 15.32 29.43
CA SER A 258 13.24 16.43 29.07
C SER A 258 13.38 17.43 30.22
N THR A 259 14.54 17.40 30.87
CA THR A 259 14.93 18.35 31.93
C THR A 259 15.53 19.64 31.38
N GLY A 260 15.80 19.70 30.07
CA GLY A 260 16.48 20.82 29.43
C GLY A 260 15.57 21.96 28.98
N LEU A 261 14.25 21.74 28.94
CA LEU A 261 13.29 22.73 28.47
C LEU A 261 12.74 23.59 29.62
N PRO A 262 12.60 24.92 29.45
CA PRO A 262 11.92 25.76 30.41
C PRO A 262 10.48 25.25 30.69
N PRO A 263 9.96 25.36 31.93
CA PRO A 263 8.64 24.85 32.28
C PRO A 263 7.50 25.40 31.40
N LEU A 264 7.60 26.67 30.99
CA LEU A 264 6.65 27.32 30.10
C LEU A 264 6.70 26.70 28.69
N THR A 265 7.88 26.54 28.11
CA THR A 265 8.08 25.91 26.79
C THR A 265 7.51 24.51 26.77
N ARG A 266 7.77 23.70 27.82
CA ARG A 266 7.20 22.35 27.94
C ARG A 266 5.68 22.36 27.99
N LYS A 267 5.06 23.27 28.76
CA LYS A 267 3.60 23.43 28.81
C LYS A 267 3.03 23.82 27.45
N ILE A 268 3.66 24.77 26.75
CA ILE A 268 3.24 25.21 25.41
C ILE A 268 3.33 24.05 24.42
N LEU A 269 4.47 23.36 24.35
CA LEU A 269 4.67 22.23 23.43
C LEU A 269 3.67 21.09 23.70
N THR A 270 3.43 20.77 24.98
CA THR A 270 2.43 19.76 25.36
C THR A 270 1.04 20.20 24.93
N GLY A 271 0.68 21.47 25.16
CA GLY A 271 -0.59 22.04 24.71
C GLY A 271 -0.76 22.03 23.20
N LEU A 272 0.29 22.38 22.45
CA LEU A 272 0.30 22.32 20.98
C LEU A 272 0.14 20.89 20.47
N LEU A 273 0.86 19.92 21.05
CA LEU A 273 0.76 18.52 20.66
C LEU A 273 -0.64 17.98 20.92
N LEU A 274 -1.17 18.15 22.13
CA LEU A 274 -2.50 17.67 22.50
C LEU A 274 -3.59 18.40 21.71
N GLY A 275 -3.45 19.71 21.52
CA GLY A 275 -4.38 20.52 20.73
C GLY A 275 -4.39 20.10 19.25
N ALA A 276 -3.22 19.97 18.62
CA ALA A 276 -3.11 19.52 17.24
C ALA A 276 -3.62 18.08 17.06
N SER A 277 -3.31 17.18 17.99
CA SER A 277 -3.82 15.80 17.98
C SER A 277 -5.33 15.75 18.18
N GLY A 278 -5.88 16.61 19.04
CA GLY A 278 -7.32 16.75 19.27
C GLY A 278 -8.04 17.32 18.04
N ILE A 279 -7.50 18.37 17.41
CA ILE A 279 -8.03 18.91 16.15
C ILE A 279 -7.96 17.84 15.06
N TRP A 280 -6.83 17.15 14.92
CA TRP A 280 -6.69 16.06 13.97
C TRP A 280 -7.74 14.97 14.20
N ALA A 281 -7.91 14.51 15.45
CA ALA A 281 -8.91 13.50 15.78
C ALA A 281 -10.33 13.97 15.48
N LEU A 282 -10.65 15.24 15.78
CA LEU A 282 -11.95 15.85 15.46
C LEU A 282 -12.18 15.94 13.94
N VAL A 283 -11.18 16.36 13.18
CA VAL A 283 -11.27 16.47 11.71
C VAL A 283 -11.36 15.08 11.08
N ALA A 284 -10.54 14.12 11.51
CA ALA A 284 -10.59 12.74 11.03
C ALA A 284 -11.94 12.09 11.35
N PHE A 285 -12.46 12.33 12.56
CA PHE A 285 -13.80 11.87 12.95
C PHE A 285 -14.87 12.54 12.09
N ALA A 286 -14.87 13.87 11.97
CA ALA A 286 -15.83 14.60 11.14
C ALA A 286 -15.77 14.15 9.68
N TYR A 287 -14.57 14.01 9.11
CA TYR A 287 -14.36 13.49 7.77
C TYR A 287 -14.94 12.09 7.63
N ARG A 288 -14.66 11.17 8.57
CA ARG A 288 -15.21 9.81 8.55
C ARG A 288 -16.74 9.78 8.61
N PHE A 289 -17.36 10.71 9.35
CA PHE A 289 -18.83 10.83 9.42
C PHE A 289 -19.44 11.56 8.23
N ALA A 290 -18.68 12.46 7.60
CA ALA A 290 -19.12 13.25 6.45
C ALA A 290 -18.86 12.55 5.10
N ASN A 291 -18.00 11.52 5.06
CA ASN A 291 -17.59 10.86 3.82
C ASN A 291 -18.75 10.07 3.23
N TYR A 292 -19.56 10.77 2.44
CA TYR A 292 -20.61 10.25 1.59
C TYR A 292 -19.98 9.52 0.39
N ASP A 293 -20.22 8.21 0.29
CA ASP A 293 -19.81 7.39 -0.84
C ASP A 293 -20.80 7.64 -1.99
N THR A 294 -20.32 8.25 -3.06
CA THR A 294 -21.12 8.56 -4.25
C THR A 294 -21.54 7.31 -5.03
N ILE A 295 -20.88 6.17 -4.82
CA ILE A 295 -21.15 4.88 -5.48
C ILE A 295 -22.12 4.02 -4.66
N SER A 296 -22.15 4.20 -3.34
CA SER A 296 -23.11 3.54 -2.45
C SER A 296 -23.48 4.45 -1.28
N PRO A 297 -24.51 5.30 -1.43
CA PRO A 297 -24.97 6.25 -0.41
C PRO A 297 -25.26 5.63 0.98
N ASP A 298 -25.49 4.31 1.02
CA ASP A 298 -25.77 3.55 2.25
C ASP A 298 -24.53 2.92 2.90
N LYS A 299 -23.41 2.77 2.19
CA LYS A 299 -22.17 2.18 2.75
C LYS A 299 -21.35 3.20 3.54
N ALA A 300 -21.48 4.47 3.20
CA ALA A 300 -20.82 5.59 3.87
C ALA A 300 -21.37 5.97 5.25
N LYS A 301 -22.48 5.36 5.68
CA LYS A 301 -23.20 5.83 6.89
C LYS A 301 -22.62 5.36 8.21
N TYR A 302 -21.65 4.44 8.23
CA TYR A 302 -21.23 3.79 9.47
C TYR A 302 -19.71 3.83 9.71
N THR A 303 -19.32 4.34 10.88
CA THR A 303 -17.94 4.28 11.41
C THR A 303 -17.45 2.85 11.63
N TYR A 304 -18.37 1.90 11.75
CA TYR A 304 -18.12 0.49 11.97
C TYR A 304 -19.02 -0.34 11.05
N MET A 305 -18.61 -1.56 10.70
CA MET A 305 -19.49 -2.48 9.97
C MET A 305 -20.63 -2.92 10.90
N ALA A 306 -21.86 -2.45 10.63
CA ALA A 306 -23.02 -2.72 11.48
C ALA A 306 -23.23 -4.20 11.79
N ALA A 307 -22.99 -5.07 10.80
CA ALA A 307 -23.08 -6.53 10.98
C ALA A 307 -22.08 -7.04 12.04
N MET A 308 -20.83 -6.58 12.04
CA MET A 308 -19.84 -6.97 13.04
C MET A 308 -20.21 -6.46 14.44
N ALA A 309 -20.69 -5.22 14.56
CA ALA A 309 -21.12 -4.68 15.84
C ALA A 309 -22.31 -5.46 16.41
N GLU A 310 -23.30 -5.80 15.58
CA GLU A 310 -24.43 -6.62 15.99
C GLU A 310 -24.02 -8.02 16.45
N TYR A 311 -23.00 -8.62 15.83
CA TYR A 311 -22.43 -9.89 16.28
C TYR A 311 -21.70 -9.77 17.62
N GLN A 312 -20.88 -8.73 17.80
CA GLN A 312 -20.15 -8.51 19.05
C GLN A 312 -21.08 -8.31 20.27
N VAL A 313 -22.26 -7.72 20.07
CA VAL A 313 -23.28 -7.58 21.14
C VAL A 313 -24.25 -8.76 21.23
N GLY A 314 -24.02 -9.82 20.46
CA GLY A 314 -24.84 -11.04 20.46
C GLY A 314 -26.23 -10.90 19.83
N ARG A 315 -26.48 -9.84 19.04
CA ARG A 315 -27.75 -9.64 18.32
C ARG A 315 -27.86 -10.49 17.07
N LYS A 316 -26.73 -10.84 16.45
CA LYS A 316 -26.64 -11.66 15.24
C LYS A 316 -25.61 -12.76 15.44
N ASP A 317 -25.83 -13.88 14.77
CA ASP A 317 -24.87 -14.99 14.74
C ASP A 317 -23.86 -14.83 13.59
N GLU A 318 -22.88 -15.72 13.54
CA GLU A 318 -21.82 -15.74 12.54
C GLU A 318 -22.38 -15.84 11.12
N ASN A 319 -23.35 -16.74 10.90
CA ASN A 319 -23.96 -16.97 9.59
C ASN A 319 -24.66 -15.70 9.07
N ASN A 320 -25.39 -14.98 9.93
CA ASN A 320 -26.06 -13.75 9.54
C ASN A 320 -25.06 -12.65 9.16
N VAL A 321 -23.95 -12.53 9.89
CA VAL A 321 -22.90 -11.55 9.55
C VAL A 321 -22.19 -11.94 8.27
N PHE A 322 -21.91 -13.22 8.09
CA PHE A 322 -21.27 -13.75 6.89
C PHE A 322 -22.11 -13.44 5.65
N ASP A 323 -23.41 -13.78 5.67
CA ASP A 323 -24.31 -13.57 4.53
C ASP A 323 -24.54 -12.08 4.22
N ARG A 324 -24.43 -11.19 5.21
CA ARG A 324 -24.49 -9.74 4.99
C ARG A 324 -23.19 -9.17 4.43
N THR A 325 -22.06 -9.78 4.75
CA THR A 325 -20.73 -9.31 4.31
C THR A 325 -20.39 -9.86 2.94
N PHE A 326 -20.68 -11.14 2.70
CA PHE A 326 -20.43 -11.88 1.47
C PHE A 326 -21.71 -12.58 0.99
N PRO A 327 -22.68 -11.83 0.46
CA PRO A 327 -23.94 -12.40 -0.02
C PRO A 327 -23.68 -13.57 -0.98
N GLN A 328 -24.45 -14.65 -0.83
CA GLN A 328 -24.38 -15.88 -1.65
C GLN A 328 -23.11 -16.72 -1.49
N TYR A 329 -22.05 -16.23 -0.84
CA TYR A 329 -20.80 -16.97 -0.76
C TYR A 329 -20.92 -18.22 0.13
N ARG A 330 -21.72 -18.15 1.20
CA ARG A 330 -21.93 -19.30 2.11
C ARG A 330 -22.52 -20.51 1.39
N THR A 331 -23.50 -20.31 0.52
CA THR A 331 -24.09 -21.38 -0.29
C THR A 331 -23.05 -22.06 -1.18
N ALA A 332 -22.17 -21.28 -1.83
CA ALA A 332 -21.08 -21.84 -2.62
C ALA A 332 -20.04 -22.55 -1.74
N LEU A 333 -19.75 -22.00 -0.57
CA LEU A 333 -18.82 -22.56 0.38
C LEU A 333 -19.30 -23.92 0.92
N GLU A 334 -20.56 -24.01 1.32
CA GLU A 334 -21.22 -25.26 1.72
C GLU A 334 -21.09 -26.30 0.60
N TYR A 335 -21.36 -25.91 -0.66
CA TYR A 335 -21.23 -26.79 -1.81
C TYR A 335 -19.79 -27.27 -2.08
N ILE A 336 -18.80 -26.36 -2.01
CA ILE A 336 -17.37 -26.67 -2.18
C ILE A 336 -16.87 -27.61 -1.06
N ASN A 337 -17.38 -27.43 0.15
CA ASN A 337 -16.98 -28.19 1.34
C ASN A 337 -17.73 -29.53 1.50
N LEU A 338 -18.66 -29.88 0.61
CA LEU A 338 -19.22 -31.24 0.53
C LEU A 338 -18.16 -32.29 0.19
N GLU A 339 -17.05 -31.86 -0.37
CA GLU A 339 -15.90 -32.68 -0.70
C GLU A 339 -14.60 -32.07 -0.16
N ASP A 340 -13.59 -32.92 0.02
CA ASP A 340 -12.36 -32.57 0.74
C ASP A 340 -11.08 -32.78 -0.09
N ARG A 341 -11.21 -33.16 -1.36
CA ARG A 341 -10.06 -33.61 -2.18
C ARG A 341 -9.82 -32.79 -3.43
N SER A 342 -10.85 -32.26 -4.07
CA SER A 342 -10.65 -31.54 -5.33
C SER A 342 -9.94 -30.22 -5.10
N TYR A 343 -9.12 -29.87 -6.08
CA TYR A 343 -8.42 -28.61 -6.10
C TYR A 343 -9.36 -27.46 -6.47
N ILE A 344 -9.01 -26.29 -5.95
CA ILE A 344 -9.72 -25.04 -6.11
C ILE A 344 -8.72 -24.06 -6.69
N TYR A 345 -9.05 -23.54 -7.86
CA TYR A 345 -8.26 -22.55 -8.53
C TYR A 345 -8.66 -21.15 -8.05
N ARG A 346 -7.78 -20.49 -7.30
CA ARG A 346 -8.01 -19.17 -6.72
C ARG A 346 -7.35 -18.10 -7.55
N VAL A 347 -8.11 -17.07 -7.91
CA VAL A 347 -7.64 -15.89 -8.63
C VAL A 347 -7.90 -14.63 -7.79
N GLY A 348 -6.85 -14.06 -7.20
CA GLY A 348 -6.85 -12.72 -6.57
C GLY A 348 -7.64 -12.51 -5.27
N THR A 349 -8.56 -13.40 -4.89
CA THR A 349 -9.52 -13.14 -3.79
C THR A 349 -9.13 -13.76 -2.45
N LEU A 350 -9.57 -13.19 -1.32
CA LEU A 350 -9.38 -13.78 0.03
C LEU A 350 -10.42 -14.86 0.39
N MET A 351 -11.47 -15.01 -0.41
CA MET A 351 -12.58 -15.95 -0.13
C MET A 351 -12.16 -17.39 0.26
N PRO A 352 -11.09 -17.98 -0.32
CA PRO A 352 -10.69 -19.34 0.03
C PRO A 352 -10.22 -19.54 1.48
N PHE A 353 -10.03 -18.48 2.28
CA PHE A 353 -9.77 -18.63 3.72
C PHE A 353 -10.87 -19.41 4.45
N PHE A 354 -12.10 -19.38 3.95
CA PHE A 354 -13.23 -20.06 4.57
C PHE A 354 -13.40 -21.53 4.11
N VAL A 355 -12.62 -21.97 3.11
CA VAL A 355 -12.69 -23.34 2.56
C VAL A 355 -12.04 -24.34 3.51
N SER A 356 -12.66 -25.52 3.67
CA SER A 356 -12.08 -26.61 4.46
C SER A 356 -10.76 -27.10 3.82
N LYS A 357 -9.72 -27.31 4.63
CA LYS A 357 -8.40 -27.81 4.15
C LYS A 357 -7.81 -26.94 3.03
N ASN A 358 -7.98 -25.63 3.13
CA ASN A 358 -7.50 -24.68 2.14
C ASN A 358 -5.97 -24.74 1.91
N ASP A 359 -5.21 -25.19 2.91
CA ASP A 359 -3.76 -25.42 2.86
C ASP A 359 -3.33 -26.44 1.80
N ARG A 360 -4.24 -27.34 1.38
CA ARG A 360 -3.95 -28.41 0.41
C ARG A 360 -4.78 -28.34 -0.86
N ARG A 361 -5.98 -27.76 -0.77
CA ARG A 361 -6.92 -27.72 -1.88
C ARG A 361 -6.77 -26.48 -2.75
N VAL A 362 -6.26 -25.38 -2.20
CA VAL A 362 -6.26 -24.09 -2.91
C VAL A 362 -4.92 -23.86 -3.61
N VAL A 363 -4.97 -23.72 -4.93
CA VAL A 363 -3.84 -23.26 -5.74
C VAL A 363 -4.08 -21.79 -6.07
N SER A 364 -3.18 -20.93 -5.60
CA SER A 364 -3.32 -19.47 -5.74
C SER A 364 -2.61 -18.98 -7.00
N ASP A 365 -3.28 -18.14 -7.78
CA ASP A 365 -2.72 -17.40 -8.90
C ASP A 365 -3.19 -15.93 -8.82
N ASN A 366 -2.48 -15.16 -8.01
CA ASN A 366 -2.83 -13.78 -7.72
C ASN A 366 -2.67 -12.86 -8.94
N PHE A 367 -1.76 -13.21 -9.87
CA PHE A 367 -1.39 -12.40 -11.03
C PHE A 367 -1.64 -13.10 -12.38
N LEU A 368 -2.41 -14.19 -12.39
CA LEU A 368 -2.85 -14.93 -13.58
C LEU A 368 -1.73 -15.51 -14.45
N ASP A 369 -0.55 -15.77 -13.90
CA ASP A 369 0.57 -16.33 -14.65
C ASP A 369 0.39 -17.83 -14.92
N PHE A 370 -0.14 -18.56 -13.93
CA PHE A 370 -0.47 -19.97 -14.11
C PHE A 370 -1.57 -20.12 -15.17
N PHE A 371 -2.62 -19.29 -15.11
CA PHE A 371 -3.62 -19.25 -16.16
C PHE A 371 -3.05 -18.87 -17.52
N ARG A 372 -2.23 -17.81 -17.61
CA ARG A 372 -1.64 -17.37 -18.88
C ARG A 372 -0.87 -18.50 -19.56
N ASN A 373 -0.07 -19.25 -18.80
CA ASN A 373 0.71 -20.36 -19.32
C ASN A 373 -0.21 -21.49 -19.83
N LEU A 374 -1.26 -21.84 -19.07
CA LEU A 374 -2.26 -22.82 -19.52
C LEU A 374 -3.04 -22.35 -20.74
N ASN A 375 -3.37 -21.05 -20.83
CA ASN A 375 -4.08 -20.47 -21.96
C ASN A 375 -3.23 -20.42 -23.24
N GLN A 376 -1.91 -20.35 -23.10
CA GLN A 376 -0.98 -20.50 -24.23
C GLN A 376 -0.90 -21.95 -24.72
N GLU A 377 -0.91 -22.92 -23.80
CA GLU A 377 -0.88 -24.35 -24.14
C GLU A 377 -2.22 -24.87 -24.67
N PHE A 378 -3.33 -24.38 -24.10
CA PHE A 378 -4.70 -24.73 -24.45
C PHE A 378 -5.52 -23.48 -24.85
N PRO A 379 -5.31 -22.91 -26.07
CA PRO A 379 -6.01 -21.69 -26.49
C PRO A 379 -7.54 -21.83 -26.59
N ASN A 380 -8.03 -23.07 -26.73
CA ASN A 380 -9.46 -23.34 -26.70
C ASN A 380 -9.96 -23.39 -25.25
N LYS A 381 -10.86 -22.46 -24.88
CA LYS A 381 -11.40 -22.35 -23.52
C LYS A 381 -12.09 -23.62 -22.99
N GLN A 382 -12.67 -24.46 -23.85
CA GLN A 382 -13.28 -25.73 -23.41
C GLN A 382 -12.20 -26.77 -23.11
N GLU A 383 -11.16 -26.82 -23.95
CA GLU A 383 -10.02 -27.70 -23.74
C GLU A 383 -9.24 -27.32 -22.48
N LEU A 384 -9.03 -26.02 -22.24
CA LEU A 384 -8.41 -25.52 -21.01
C LEU A 384 -9.21 -25.93 -19.76
N ALA A 385 -10.55 -25.78 -19.79
CA ALA A 385 -11.40 -26.20 -18.68
C ALA A 385 -11.31 -27.72 -18.43
N ARG A 386 -11.28 -28.53 -19.50
CA ARG A 386 -11.09 -29.98 -19.38
C ARG A 386 -9.70 -30.34 -18.85
N ALA A 387 -8.67 -29.63 -19.26
CA ALA A 387 -7.31 -29.82 -18.75
C ALA A 387 -7.27 -29.54 -17.25
N LEU A 388 -7.82 -28.41 -16.79
CA LEU A 388 -7.98 -28.12 -15.36
C LEU A 388 -8.73 -29.24 -14.62
N GLY A 389 -9.87 -29.70 -15.17
CA GLY A 389 -10.62 -30.83 -14.63
C GLY A 389 -9.81 -32.12 -14.53
N ALA A 390 -9.03 -32.45 -15.55
CA ALA A 390 -8.16 -33.63 -15.58
C ALA A 390 -7.03 -33.55 -14.54
N TYR A 391 -6.54 -32.36 -14.21
CA TYR A 391 -5.60 -32.12 -13.11
C TYR A 391 -6.26 -32.13 -11.71
N GLY A 392 -7.57 -32.37 -11.64
CA GLY A 392 -8.31 -32.49 -10.39
C GLY A 392 -8.86 -31.16 -9.84
N PHE A 393 -8.82 -30.07 -10.62
CA PHE A 393 -9.53 -28.86 -10.27
C PHE A 393 -11.03 -29.03 -10.51
N ARG A 394 -11.84 -28.69 -9.52
CA ARG A 394 -13.30 -28.71 -9.64
C ARG A 394 -13.93 -27.33 -9.52
N TYR A 395 -13.27 -26.40 -8.86
CA TYR A 395 -13.81 -25.07 -8.61
C TYR A 395 -12.83 -23.97 -8.99
N ILE A 396 -13.38 -22.84 -9.40
CA ILE A 396 -12.66 -21.59 -9.64
C ILE A 396 -13.28 -20.52 -8.75
N ILE A 397 -12.48 -19.82 -7.96
CA ILE A 397 -12.92 -18.68 -7.15
C ILE A 397 -12.11 -17.47 -7.60
N VAL A 398 -12.77 -16.43 -8.09
CA VAL A 398 -12.14 -15.25 -8.69
C VAL A 398 -12.58 -13.96 -8.03
N ASP A 399 -11.64 -13.03 -7.86
CA ASP A 399 -11.91 -11.60 -7.63
C ASP A 399 -12.33 -10.92 -8.94
N LEU A 400 -13.55 -10.39 -8.97
CA LEU A 400 -14.11 -9.73 -10.15
C LEU A 400 -13.46 -8.37 -10.47
N ASN A 401 -12.71 -7.80 -9.53
CA ASN A 401 -12.03 -6.52 -9.65
C ASN A 401 -10.50 -6.64 -9.71
N LEU A 402 -9.95 -7.84 -9.90
CA LEU A 402 -8.50 -8.06 -9.89
C LEU A 402 -7.72 -7.09 -10.82
N ALA A 403 -8.26 -6.81 -12.00
CA ALA A 403 -7.64 -5.86 -12.95
C ALA A 403 -7.51 -4.42 -12.42
N ALA A 404 -8.26 -4.04 -11.37
CA ALA A 404 -8.15 -2.73 -10.76
C ALA A 404 -6.85 -2.55 -9.94
N ASN A 405 -6.18 -3.64 -9.59
CA ASN A 405 -4.90 -3.64 -8.89
C ASN A 405 -3.70 -3.51 -9.85
N ASP A 406 -3.95 -3.29 -11.14
CA ASP A 406 -2.89 -3.15 -12.12
C ASP A 406 -2.34 -1.72 -12.15
N HIS A 407 -1.13 -1.58 -11.63
CA HIS A 407 -0.38 -0.32 -11.60
C HIS A 407 0.77 -0.30 -12.61
N THR A 408 0.88 -1.32 -13.48
CA THR A 408 1.90 -1.36 -14.54
C THR A 408 1.52 -0.41 -15.69
N GLN A 409 2.52 0.23 -16.30
CA GLN A 409 2.28 1.18 -17.41
C GLN A 409 1.65 0.46 -18.63
N GLU A 410 2.07 -0.77 -18.87
CA GLU A 410 1.62 -1.63 -19.97
C GLU A 410 0.28 -2.34 -19.70
N GLY A 411 -0.26 -2.24 -18.49
CA GLY A 411 -1.52 -2.87 -18.10
C GLY A 411 -1.45 -4.41 -18.14
N SER A 412 -0.36 -5.00 -17.63
CA SER A 412 -0.12 -6.44 -17.75
C SER A 412 -1.19 -7.28 -17.07
N LEU A 413 -1.49 -7.03 -15.79
CA LEU A 413 -2.48 -7.78 -15.03
C LEU A 413 -3.88 -7.61 -15.62
N ARG A 414 -4.22 -6.41 -16.09
CA ARG A 414 -5.47 -6.09 -16.78
C ARG A 414 -5.60 -6.89 -18.06
N ASN A 415 -4.54 -6.97 -18.87
CA ASN A 415 -4.53 -7.79 -20.08
C ASN A 415 -4.69 -9.29 -19.78
N LYS A 416 -4.01 -9.81 -18.76
CA LYS A 416 -4.18 -11.21 -18.31
C LYS A 416 -5.59 -11.46 -17.81
N PHE A 417 -6.17 -10.51 -17.07
CA PHE A 417 -7.52 -10.61 -16.55
C PHE A 417 -8.57 -10.58 -17.67
N GLU A 418 -8.40 -9.77 -18.72
CA GLU A 418 -9.30 -9.81 -19.87
C GLU A 418 -9.25 -11.15 -20.62
N GLN A 419 -8.09 -11.79 -20.71
CA GLN A 419 -7.98 -13.16 -21.22
C GLN A 419 -8.72 -14.16 -20.31
N PHE A 420 -8.55 -14.02 -19.00
CA PHE A 420 -9.24 -14.85 -18.01
C PHE A 420 -10.76 -14.68 -18.04
N ARG A 421 -11.24 -13.44 -18.12
CA ARG A 421 -12.65 -13.11 -18.30
C ARG A 421 -13.20 -13.73 -19.58
N SER A 422 -12.43 -13.70 -20.67
CA SER A 422 -12.80 -14.33 -21.94
C SER A 422 -12.91 -15.86 -21.83
N PHE A 423 -12.05 -16.49 -21.01
CA PHE A 423 -12.14 -17.90 -20.68
C PHE A 423 -13.41 -18.26 -19.88
N LEU A 424 -13.81 -17.41 -18.93
CA LEU A 424 -15.03 -17.61 -18.14
C LEU A 424 -16.31 -17.36 -18.95
N TYR A 425 -16.28 -16.39 -19.88
CA TYR A 425 -17.45 -15.96 -20.62
C TYR A 425 -18.00 -17.06 -21.54
N GLN A 426 -19.28 -17.42 -21.35
CA GLN A 426 -20.00 -18.41 -22.17
C GLN A 426 -19.17 -19.70 -22.40
N ASN A 427 -18.55 -20.22 -21.36
CA ASN A 427 -17.81 -21.47 -21.41
C ASN A 427 -18.71 -22.63 -20.97
N PRO A 428 -19.10 -23.56 -21.86
CA PRO A 428 -20.03 -24.64 -21.54
C PRO A 428 -19.42 -25.71 -20.62
N GLN A 429 -18.12 -25.63 -20.29
CA GLN A 429 -17.48 -26.50 -19.30
C GLN A 429 -17.43 -25.85 -17.91
N LEU A 430 -18.01 -24.66 -17.75
CA LEU A 430 -18.07 -23.95 -16.48
C LEU A 430 -19.52 -23.63 -16.11
N GLN A 431 -19.87 -23.87 -14.86
CA GLN A 431 -21.16 -23.50 -14.29
C GLN A 431 -20.96 -22.45 -13.19
N LEU A 432 -21.62 -21.30 -13.31
CA LEU A 432 -21.63 -20.30 -12.24
C LEU A 432 -22.43 -20.84 -11.05
N ILE A 433 -21.78 -20.93 -9.89
CA ILE A 433 -22.39 -21.40 -8.63
C ILE A 433 -22.88 -20.22 -7.80
N ALA A 434 -22.06 -19.18 -7.66
CA ALA A 434 -22.43 -17.97 -6.92
C ALA A 434 -21.64 -16.75 -7.38
N THR A 435 -22.25 -15.58 -7.20
CA THR A 435 -21.60 -14.27 -7.31
C THR A 435 -22.42 -13.27 -6.49
N ASP A 436 -21.77 -12.19 -6.07
CA ASP A 436 -22.41 -11.00 -5.49
C ASP A 436 -22.55 -9.84 -6.50
N ARG A 437 -22.18 -10.06 -7.77
CA ARG A 437 -22.39 -9.10 -8.85
C ARG A 437 -23.88 -9.03 -9.22
N ILE A 438 -24.43 -7.81 -9.25
CA ILE A 438 -25.84 -7.57 -9.59
C ILE A 438 -25.91 -6.81 -10.90
N LEU A 439 -26.70 -7.34 -11.83
CA LEU A 439 -27.00 -6.73 -13.12
C LEU A 439 -28.47 -6.32 -13.15
N ARG A 440 -28.76 -5.16 -13.75
CA ARG A 440 -30.10 -4.63 -13.96
C ARG A 440 -30.48 -4.84 -15.42
N ALA A 441 -31.57 -5.56 -15.66
CA ALA A 441 -32.14 -5.71 -16.99
C ALA A 441 -32.98 -4.47 -17.38
N ALA A 442 -33.28 -4.33 -18.68
CA ALA A 442 -34.07 -3.23 -19.21
C ALA A 442 -35.48 -3.12 -18.61
N ASP A 443 -36.04 -4.23 -18.11
CA ASP A 443 -37.33 -4.27 -17.39
C ASP A 443 -37.22 -3.83 -15.91
N GLY A 444 -36.02 -3.48 -15.46
CA GLY A 444 -35.73 -3.10 -14.08
C GLY A 444 -35.44 -4.26 -13.14
N SER A 445 -35.56 -5.52 -13.60
CA SER A 445 -35.25 -6.70 -12.77
C SER A 445 -33.77 -6.81 -12.45
N LEU A 446 -33.45 -7.24 -11.23
CA LEU A 446 -32.09 -7.46 -10.76
C LEU A 446 -31.73 -8.94 -10.85
N ARG A 447 -30.56 -9.25 -11.42
CA ARG A 447 -30.07 -10.62 -11.61
C ARG A 447 -28.64 -10.76 -11.10
N LEU A 448 -28.34 -11.89 -10.49
CA LEU A 448 -26.97 -12.25 -10.12
C LEU A 448 -26.28 -12.90 -11.31
N ALA A 449 -25.32 -12.20 -11.90
CA ALA A 449 -24.59 -12.67 -13.06
C ALA A 449 -23.24 -11.94 -13.18
N VAL A 450 -22.24 -12.65 -13.70
CA VAL A 450 -20.89 -12.10 -13.85
C VAL A 450 -20.76 -11.23 -15.10
N PHE A 451 -21.45 -11.59 -16.18
CA PHE A 451 -21.36 -10.92 -17.47
C PHE A 451 -22.72 -10.36 -17.90
N PRO A 452 -22.78 -9.11 -18.38
CA PRO A 452 -24.01 -8.53 -18.88
C PRO A 452 -24.44 -9.17 -20.20
N GLU A 453 -25.72 -9.52 -20.28
CA GLU A 453 -26.40 -9.83 -21.54
C GLU A 453 -26.75 -8.53 -22.27
N ALA A 454 -27.18 -8.64 -23.53
CA ALA A 454 -27.67 -7.50 -24.28
C ALA A 454 -28.80 -6.79 -23.49
N ASN A 455 -28.67 -5.47 -23.32
CA ASN A 455 -29.58 -4.62 -22.56
C ASN A 455 -29.55 -4.79 -21.02
N MET A 456 -28.46 -5.31 -20.46
CA MET A 456 -28.22 -5.26 -19.01
C MET A 456 -27.14 -4.24 -18.65
N THR A 457 -27.32 -3.55 -17.53
CA THR A 457 -26.32 -2.66 -16.94
C THR A 457 -25.82 -3.23 -15.61
N VAL A 458 -24.59 -2.90 -15.24
CA VAL A 458 -24.01 -3.33 -13.96
C VAL A 458 -24.53 -2.42 -12.86
N GLU A 459 -25.36 -2.96 -11.97
CA GLU A 459 -25.87 -2.24 -10.79
C GLU A 459 -24.84 -2.27 -9.65
N ASN A 460 -24.28 -3.47 -9.40
CA ASN A 460 -23.22 -3.69 -8.42
C ASN A 460 -22.12 -4.49 -9.12
N ARG A 461 -20.88 -4.01 -9.04
CA ARG A 461 -19.71 -4.65 -9.67
C ARG A 461 -19.42 -6.05 -9.09
N GLY A 462 -19.84 -6.30 -7.84
CA GLY A 462 -19.51 -7.53 -7.11
C GLY A 462 -18.03 -7.60 -6.76
N TRP A 463 -17.68 -8.54 -5.89
CA TRP A 463 -16.30 -8.84 -5.48
C TRP A 463 -15.86 -10.23 -5.89
N PHE A 464 -16.78 -11.18 -6.05
CA PHE A 464 -16.40 -12.54 -6.34
C PHE A 464 -17.33 -13.25 -7.33
N ALA A 465 -16.77 -14.29 -7.95
CA ALA A 465 -17.56 -15.35 -8.58
C ALA A 465 -16.96 -16.72 -8.28
N VAL A 466 -17.83 -17.72 -8.15
CA VAL A 466 -17.48 -19.12 -7.98
C VAL A 466 -18.02 -19.89 -9.17
N TYR A 467 -17.14 -20.59 -9.87
CA TYR A 467 -17.50 -21.51 -10.95
C TYR A 467 -17.17 -22.94 -10.55
N GLN A 468 -17.99 -23.89 -11.00
CA GLN A 468 -17.68 -25.31 -11.04
C GLN A 468 -17.23 -25.70 -12.46
N ILE A 469 -16.21 -26.54 -12.54
CA ILE A 469 -15.77 -27.20 -13.76
C ILE A 469 -16.60 -28.48 -13.93
N LEU A 470 -17.21 -28.65 -15.11
CA LEU A 470 -18.17 -29.71 -15.43
C LEU A 470 -17.54 -31.00 -15.94
#